data_AF-A0A453K1V2-F1
#
_entry.id   AF-A0A453K1V2-F1
#
_cell.length_a   1.000
_cell.length_b   1.000
_cell.length_c   1.000
_cell.angle_alpha   90.00
_cell.angle_beta   90.00
_cell.angle_gamma   90.00
#
_symmetry.space_group_name_H-M   'P 1'
#
loop_
_entity.id
_entity.type
_entity.pdbx_description
1 polymer ?
#
loop_
_entity_poly.entity_id
_entity_poly.type
_entity_poly.pdbx_seq_one_letter_code
_entity_poly.pdbx_strand_id
1 'polypeptide(L)'
;MIQRETLAALFETYFRILKHSMNTSNSRYKATSVFPGGSHPLLAPCLEGLGKFSHLIDLDFMSELIACLKKLSGYTDHQGEIPPDNTLSVSERLQCCIVAFKVWRSNLEALNVDLQDFFVQFYNLILEYRPDRDHGEVLADALKTLLWEGKQQDMLRAAAFIKRLATFALSFGSTEAIAGLDHAEASSPEEYQVPKHVGK
;
A
#
# COMPACT_ATOMS: atom_id res chain seq x y z
N MET A 1 35.97 0.32 -11.62
CA MET A 1 36.01 1.52 -10.73
C MET A 1 34.86 2.46 -11.05
N ILE A 2 34.76 2.97 -12.29
CA ILE A 2 33.69 3.88 -12.76
C ILE A 2 32.25 3.35 -12.52
N GLN A 3 32.01 2.05 -12.72
CA GLN A 3 30.67 1.48 -12.50
C GLN A 3 30.21 1.55 -11.03
N ARG A 4 31.12 1.41 -10.06
CA ARG A 4 30.79 1.47 -8.63
C ARG A 4 30.48 2.90 -8.18
N GLU A 5 31.27 3.86 -8.66
CA GLU A 5 31.08 5.29 -8.38
C GLU A 5 29.77 5.80 -8.98
N THR A 6 29.45 5.36 -10.20
CA THR A 6 28.18 5.72 -10.86
C THR A 6 26.98 5.17 -10.09
N LEU A 7 27.07 3.92 -9.63
CA LEU A 7 26.02 3.26 -8.86
C LEU A 7 25.82 3.91 -7.48
N ALA A 8 26.91 4.31 -6.80
CA ALA A 8 26.82 5.05 -5.54
C ALA A 8 26.12 6.40 -5.73
N ALA A 9 26.50 7.19 -6.74
CA ALA A 9 25.86 8.48 -7.02
C ALA A 9 24.37 8.34 -7.41
N LEU A 10 24.02 7.25 -8.09
CA LEU A 10 22.63 6.91 -8.41
C LEU A 10 21.83 6.62 -7.14
N PHE A 11 22.34 5.75 -6.25
CA PHE A 11 21.65 5.43 -5.01
C PHE A 11 21.55 6.62 -4.07
N GLU A 12 22.59 7.45 -3.95
CA GLU A 12 22.52 8.73 -3.23
C GLU A 12 21.40 9.63 -3.77
N THR A 13 21.21 9.64 -5.09
CA THR A 13 20.11 10.39 -5.71
C THR A 13 18.75 9.80 -5.34
N TYR A 14 18.59 8.47 -5.34
CA TYR A 14 17.37 7.81 -4.85
C TYR A 14 17.12 8.11 -3.36
N PHE A 15 18.12 7.98 -2.50
CA PHE A 15 18.01 8.31 -1.08
C PHE A 15 17.60 9.77 -0.85
N ARG A 16 18.15 10.70 -1.64
CA ARG A 16 17.78 12.11 -1.59
C ARG A 16 16.29 12.32 -1.92
N ILE A 17 15.78 11.61 -2.93
CA ILE A 17 14.35 11.64 -3.28
C ILE A 17 13.50 11.08 -2.13
N LEU A 18 13.85 9.90 -1.60
CA LEU A 18 13.11 9.27 -0.50
C LEU A 18 13.07 10.18 0.74
N LYS A 19 14.22 10.72 1.16
CA LYS A 19 14.32 11.64 2.30
C LYS A 19 13.55 12.93 2.07
N HIS A 20 13.51 13.44 0.84
CA HIS A 20 12.70 14.62 0.50
C HIS A 20 11.20 14.33 0.63
N SER A 21 10.73 13.18 0.15
CA SER A 21 9.34 12.73 0.32
C SER A 21 8.94 12.54 1.79
N MET A 22 9.88 12.15 2.65
CA MET A 22 9.62 12.11 4.10
C MET A 22 9.43 13.51 4.71
N ASN A 23 10.24 14.49 4.28
CA ASN A 23 10.31 15.81 4.90
C ASN A 23 9.27 16.81 4.37
N THR A 24 8.77 16.62 3.15
CA THR A 24 7.75 17.51 2.55
C THR A 24 6.40 17.44 3.28
N SER A 25 6.19 16.43 4.15
CA SER A 25 5.12 16.38 5.15
C SER A 25 5.01 17.64 6.03
N ASN A 26 6.11 18.38 6.23
CA ASN A 26 6.15 19.57 7.07
C ASN A 26 5.83 20.89 6.34
N SER A 27 5.70 20.87 5.00
CA SER A 27 5.43 22.08 4.21
C SER A 27 3.94 22.14 3.84
N ARG A 28 3.18 22.94 4.60
CA ARG A 28 1.71 23.16 4.53
C ARG A 28 1.17 23.75 3.22
N TYR A 29 1.83 23.56 2.09
CA TYR A 29 1.26 23.88 0.78
C TYR A 29 0.82 22.57 0.14
N LYS A 30 -0.39 22.14 0.52
CA LYS A 30 -1.18 21.15 -0.23
C LYS A 30 -1.54 21.79 -1.57
N ALA A 31 -0.56 21.92 -2.47
CA ALA A 31 -0.82 22.25 -3.84
C ALA A 31 -1.72 21.13 -4.37
N THR A 32 -2.93 21.49 -4.79
CA THR A 32 -3.79 20.65 -5.62
C THR A 32 -3.01 20.29 -6.88
N SER A 33 -2.20 19.22 -6.82
CA SER A 33 -1.42 18.78 -7.96
C SER A 33 -2.38 18.12 -8.94
N VAL A 34 -2.46 18.70 -10.14
CA VAL A 34 -3.24 18.21 -11.29
C VAL A 34 -2.56 16.98 -11.93
N PHE A 35 -1.52 16.44 -11.29
CA PHE A 35 -0.77 15.28 -11.76
C PHE A 35 -1.26 14.02 -11.05
N PRO A 36 -1.39 12.88 -11.74
CA PRO A 36 -1.83 11.60 -11.17
C PRO A 36 -0.83 10.97 -10.16
N GLY A 37 0.13 11.74 -9.65
CA GLY A 37 1.24 11.30 -8.79
C GLY A 37 1.34 12.01 -7.43
N GLY A 38 0.24 12.61 -6.95
CA GLY A 38 0.18 13.19 -5.60
C GLY A 38 1.15 14.34 -5.33
N SER A 39 1.51 14.54 -4.07
CA SER A 39 2.44 15.58 -3.60
C SER A 39 3.91 15.27 -3.89
N HIS A 40 4.20 14.09 -4.47
CA HIS A 40 5.54 13.50 -4.56
C HIS A 40 5.83 12.95 -5.97
N PRO A 41 5.96 13.82 -7.00
CA PRO A 41 6.05 13.39 -8.40
C PRO A 41 7.27 12.51 -8.71
N LEU A 42 8.33 12.58 -7.90
CA LEU A 42 9.54 11.78 -8.08
C LEU A 42 9.53 10.45 -7.31
N LEU A 43 8.56 10.24 -6.41
CA LEU A 43 8.54 9.06 -5.56
C LEU A 43 8.23 7.79 -6.36
N ALA A 44 7.17 7.81 -7.17
CA ALA A 44 6.80 6.67 -8.01
C ALA A 44 7.95 6.19 -8.94
N PRO A 45 8.58 7.06 -9.78
CA PRO A 45 9.70 6.62 -10.61
C PRO A 45 10.95 6.25 -9.81
N CYS A 46 11.15 6.82 -8.62
CA CYS A 46 12.21 6.43 -7.70
C CYS A 46 12.01 4.98 -7.19
N LEU A 47 10.81 4.66 -6.70
CA LEU A 47 10.46 3.32 -6.24
C LEU A 47 10.52 2.30 -7.37
N GLU A 48 10.07 2.65 -8.58
CA GLU A 48 10.18 1.78 -9.75
C GLU A 48 11.66 1.47 -10.07
N GLY A 49 12.52 2.50 -10.09
CA GLY A 49 13.96 2.35 -10.31
C GLY A 49 14.61 1.46 -9.25
N LEU A 50 14.34 1.72 -7.98
CA LEU A 50 14.84 0.91 -6.86
C LEU A 50 14.39 -0.55 -6.96
N GLY A 51 13.14 -0.80 -7.34
CA GLY A 51 12.63 -2.15 -7.55
C GLY A 51 13.25 -2.86 -8.75
N LYS A 52 13.54 -2.15 -9.85
CA LYS A 52 14.16 -2.70 -11.06
C LYS A 52 15.63 -3.04 -10.86
N PHE A 53 16.35 -2.19 -10.14
CA PHE A 53 17.79 -2.33 -9.89
C PHE A 53 18.09 -2.89 -8.50
N SER A 54 17.13 -3.59 -7.88
CA SER A 54 17.26 -4.10 -6.51
C SER A 54 18.46 -5.04 -6.33
N HIS A 55 18.77 -5.83 -7.35
CA HIS A 55 19.92 -6.74 -7.41
C HIS A 55 21.29 -6.04 -7.43
N LEU A 56 21.34 -4.73 -7.65
CA LEU A 56 22.56 -3.93 -7.63
C LEU A 56 22.77 -3.22 -6.28
N ILE A 57 21.82 -3.36 -5.34
CA ILE A 57 21.89 -2.73 -4.02
C ILE A 57 22.68 -3.66 -3.12
N ASP A 58 23.87 -3.21 -2.71
CA ASP A 58 24.71 -3.93 -1.75
C ASP A 58 24.16 -3.84 -0.31
N LEU A 59 24.78 -4.60 0.59
CA LEU A 59 24.37 -4.68 1.99
C LEU A 59 24.56 -3.35 2.74
N ASP A 60 25.53 -2.54 2.32
CA ASP A 60 25.88 -1.28 2.98
C ASP A 60 24.75 -0.26 2.77
N PHE A 61 24.16 -0.21 1.57
CA PHE A 61 23.00 0.66 1.28
C PHE A 61 21.67 0.07 1.74
N MET A 62 21.54 -1.25 1.82
CA MET A 62 20.25 -1.90 2.08
C MET A 62 19.65 -1.50 3.44
N SER A 63 20.47 -1.47 4.50
CA SER A 63 19.96 -1.14 5.85
C SER A 63 19.32 0.24 5.91
N GLU A 64 19.97 1.24 5.30
CA GLU A 64 19.46 2.60 5.18
C GLU A 64 18.21 2.66 4.28
N LEU A 65 18.21 1.91 3.18
CA LEU A 65 17.08 1.89 2.25
C LEU A 65 15.83 1.30 2.89
N ILE A 66 15.96 0.15 3.54
CA ILE A 66 14.86 -0.50 4.25
C ILE A 66 14.32 0.43 5.36
N ALA A 67 15.18 1.15 6.07
CA ALA A 67 14.75 2.14 7.06
C ALA A 67 13.98 3.32 6.44
N CYS A 68 14.42 3.85 5.29
CA CYS A 68 13.70 4.89 4.56
C CYS A 68 12.32 4.40 4.07
N LEU A 69 12.28 3.22 3.45
CA LEU A 69 11.05 2.62 2.95
C LEU A 69 10.07 2.30 4.08
N LYS A 70 10.57 1.90 5.25
CA LYS A 70 9.75 1.60 6.43
C LYS A 70 9.02 2.86 6.91
N LYS A 71 9.74 3.97 7.04
CA LYS A 71 9.14 5.27 7.38
C LYS A 71 8.12 5.73 6.35
N LEU A 72 8.44 5.62 5.06
CA LEU A 72 7.52 5.99 3.97
C LEU A 72 6.28 5.09 3.91
N SER A 73 6.38 3.81 4.26
CA SER A 73 5.20 2.92 4.33
C SER A 73 4.21 3.30 5.44
N GLY A 74 4.54 4.26 6.31
CA GLY A 74 3.72 4.66 7.44
C GLY A 74 4.04 3.90 8.74
N TYR A 75 5.18 3.19 8.80
CA TYR A 75 5.61 2.58 10.05
C TYR A 75 6.10 3.65 11.03
N THR A 76 5.62 3.58 12.27
CA THR A 76 6.15 4.33 13.41
C THR A 76 6.60 3.38 14.52
N ASP A 77 7.78 3.62 15.10
CA ASP A 77 8.31 2.82 16.23
C ASP A 77 7.51 3.03 17.53
N HIS A 78 6.71 4.10 17.61
CA HIS A 78 5.90 4.46 18.77
C HIS A 78 4.42 4.27 18.46
N GLN A 79 3.85 3.19 19.00
CA GLN A 79 2.45 2.76 18.86
C GLN A 79 1.43 3.71 19.55
N GLY A 80 1.85 4.93 19.94
CA GLY A 80 1.04 5.89 20.71
C GLY A 80 1.27 7.36 20.37
N GLU A 81 2.15 7.68 19.41
CA GLU A 81 2.24 9.04 18.85
C GLU A 81 1.30 9.13 17.64
N ILE A 82 0.68 10.32 17.48
CA ILE A 82 -0.18 10.63 16.34
C ILE A 82 0.58 10.22 15.06
N PRO A 83 -0.02 9.38 14.18
CA PRO A 83 0.64 9.00 12.94
C PRO A 83 1.13 10.28 12.27
N PRO A 84 2.43 10.41 11.94
CA PRO A 84 2.91 11.57 11.22
C PRO A 84 2.03 11.70 10.00
N ASP A 85 1.45 12.88 9.80
CA ASP A 85 0.42 13.16 8.80
C ASP A 85 0.84 12.51 7.48
N ASN A 86 0.29 11.32 7.21
CA ASN A 86 0.95 10.39 6.32
C ASN A 86 0.60 10.81 4.90
N THR A 87 1.39 11.75 4.38
CA THR A 87 1.10 12.46 3.13
C THR A 87 1.07 11.55 1.90
N LEU A 88 1.52 10.30 2.05
CA LEU A 88 1.48 9.28 1.01
C LEU A 88 0.15 8.54 1.00
N SER A 89 -0.37 8.36 -0.22
CA SER A 89 -1.51 7.51 -0.52
C SER A 89 -1.26 6.04 -0.18
N VAL A 90 -2.33 5.25 -0.04
CA VAL A 90 -2.24 3.79 0.15
C VAL A 90 -1.40 3.16 -0.96
N SER A 91 -1.56 3.62 -2.21
CA SER A 91 -0.83 3.10 -3.36
C SER A 91 0.69 3.33 -3.26
N GLU A 92 1.12 4.55 -2.89
CA GLU A 92 2.55 4.86 -2.70
C GLU A 92 3.18 4.05 -1.57
N ARG A 93 2.44 3.84 -0.48
CA ARG A 93 2.90 3.04 0.66
C ARG A 93 2.99 1.56 0.31
N LEU A 94 2.04 1.02 -0.46
CA LEU A 94 2.11 -0.33 -1.02
C LEU A 94 3.33 -0.49 -1.94
N GLN A 95 3.64 0.51 -2.76
CA GLN A 95 4.86 0.50 -3.58
C GLN A 95 6.14 0.47 -2.74
N CYS A 96 6.19 1.18 -1.60
CA CYS A 96 7.32 1.09 -0.67
C CYS A 96 7.50 -0.35 -0.15
N CYS A 97 6.41 -1.04 0.20
CA CYS A 97 6.46 -2.45 0.60
C CYS A 97 6.97 -3.35 -0.53
N ILE A 98 6.47 -3.18 -1.77
CA ILE A 98 6.93 -3.94 -2.95
C ILE A 98 8.45 -3.84 -3.12
N VAL A 99 8.98 -2.62 -3.06
CA VAL A 99 10.43 -2.39 -3.22
C VAL A 99 11.20 -3.05 -2.08
N ALA A 100 10.76 -2.89 -0.83
CA ALA A 100 11.41 -3.52 0.31
C ALA A 100 11.49 -5.05 0.17
N PHE A 101 10.40 -5.70 -0.26
CA PHE A 101 10.38 -7.14 -0.52
C PHE A 101 11.33 -7.54 -1.66
N LYS A 102 11.39 -6.76 -2.76
CA LYS A 102 12.31 -7.02 -3.88
C LYS A 102 13.78 -6.89 -3.49
N VAL A 103 14.14 -5.86 -2.71
CA VAL A 103 15.51 -5.60 -2.26
C VAL A 103 15.99 -6.66 -1.28
N TRP A 104 15.13 -7.04 -0.33
CA TRP A 104 15.45 -8.12 0.60
C TRP A 104 15.63 -9.45 -0.13
N ARG A 105 14.77 -9.73 -1.11
CA ARG A 105 14.84 -10.95 -1.92
C ARG A 105 16.10 -11.06 -2.77
N SER A 106 16.57 -9.96 -3.36
CA SER A 106 17.79 -10.01 -4.17
C SER A 106 19.07 -10.25 -3.36
N ASN A 107 19.01 -10.11 -2.04
CA ASN A 107 20.17 -10.17 -1.16
C ASN A 107 20.08 -11.29 -0.09
N LEU A 108 19.27 -12.32 -0.35
CA LEU A 108 18.84 -13.38 0.60
C LEU A 108 19.94 -14.24 1.22
N GLU A 109 21.17 -14.20 0.72
CA GLU A 109 22.26 -15.02 1.27
C GLU A 109 23.06 -14.32 2.40
N ALA A 110 22.78 -13.04 2.70
CA ALA A 110 23.69 -12.27 3.57
C ALA A 110 23.08 -11.26 4.56
N LEU A 111 21.78 -11.26 4.89
CA LEU A 111 21.28 -10.25 5.86
C LEU A 111 20.28 -10.75 6.92
N ASN A 112 20.58 -10.40 8.18
CA ASN A 112 19.77 -10.57 9.38
C ASN A 112 18.70 -9.47 9.55
N VAL A 113 18.30 -8.79 8.46
CA VAL A 113 17.26 -7.75 8.52
C VAL A 113 15.90 -8.42 8.49
N ASP A 114 15.18 -8.27 9.60
CA ASP A 114 13.82 -8.75 9.76
C ASP A 114 12.83 -7.84 9.03
N LEU A 115 12.00 -8.45 8.17
CA LEU A 115 10.91 -7.76 7.47
C LEU A 115 9.57 -7.87 8.22
N GLN A 116 9.54 -8.44 9.43
CA GLN A 116 8.33 -8.58 10.24
C GLN A 116 7.52 -7.28 10.29
N ASP A 117 8.20 -6.15 10.47
CA ASP A 117 7.58 -4.83 10.50
C ASP A 117 6.91 -4.45 9.18
N PHE A 118 7.51 -4.79 8.04
CA PHE A 118 6.90 -4.57 6.72
C PHE A 118 5.68 -5.45 6.50
N PHE A 119 5.68 -6.68 7.01
CA PHE A 119 4.48 -7.53 6.94
C PHE A 119 3.34 -6.90 7.75
N VAL A 120 3.60 -6.43 8.98
CA VAL A 120 2.60 -5.75 9.82
C VAL A 120 2.03 -4.52 9.13
N GLN A 121 2.87 -3.68 8.52
CA GLN A 121 2.38 -2.51 7.80
C GLN A 121 1.61 -2.89 6.54
N PHE A 122 2.08 -3.88 5.79
CA PHE A 122 1.35 -4.37 4.64
C PHE A 122 -0.04 -4.88 5.02
N TYR A 123 -0.22 -5.52 6.19
CA TYR A 123 -1.55 -5.85 6.71
C TYR A 123 -2.41 -4.62 6.96
N ASN A 124 -1.87 -3.57 7.59
CA ASN A 124 -2.63 -2.34 7.85
C ASN A 124 -3.03 -1.64 6.55
N LEU A 125 -2.15 -1.64 5.55
CA LEU A 125 -2.43 -1.06 4.23
C LEU A 125 -3.54 -1.81 3.49
N ILE A 126 -3.62 -3.14 3.60
CA ILE A 126 -4.73 -3.92 3.02
C ILE A 126 -6.06 -3.53 3.67
N LEU A 127 -6.08 -3.22 4.96
CA LEU A 127 -7.30 -2.80 5.66
C LEU A 127 -7.73 -1.37 5.30
N GLU A 128 -6.77 -0.50 5.00
CA GLU A 128 -7.04 0.88 4.57
C GLU A 128 -7.35 0.99 3.07
N TYR A 129 -6.95 0.00 2.27
CA TYR A 129 -7.18 -0.05 0.83
C TYR A 129 -8.69 0.01 0.55
N ARG A 130 -9.10 0.88 -0.38
CA ARG A 130 -10.48 0.95 -0.83
C ARG A 130 -10.58 0.75 -2.35
N PRO A 131 -11.30 -0.28 -2.84
CA PRO A 131 -11.38 -0.57 -4.28
C PRO A 131 -11.93 0.57 -5.13
N ASP A 132 -12.74 1.46 -4.55
CA ASP A 132 -13.36 2.61 -5.22
C ASP A 132 -12.38 3.76 -5.49
N ARG A 133 -11.29 3.84 -4.71
CA ARG A 133 -10.32 4.95 -4.75
C ARG A 133 -8.93 4.51 -5.19
N ASP A 134 -8.52 3.31 -4.79
CA ASP A 134 -7.13 2.87 -4.85
C ASP A 134 -6.91 1.85 -5.99
N HIS A 135 -5.74 1.90 -6.64
CA HIS A 135 -5.43 1.10 -7.84
C HIS A 135 -5.22 -0.39 -7.49
N GLY A 136 -6.10 -1.26 -7.99
CA GLY A 136 -6.08 -2.70 -7.72
C GLY A 136 -4.83 -3.41 -8.25
N GLU A 137 -4.25 -2.93 -9.36
CA GLU A 137 -3.02 -3.50 -9.91
C GLU A 137 -1.84 -3.42 -8.93
N VAL A 138 -1.73 -2.34 -8.15
CA VAL A 138 -0.63 -2.16 -7.18
C VAL A 138 -0.76 -3.15 -6.03
N LEU A 139 -1.98 -3.37 -5.54
CA LEU A 139 -2.23 -4.36 -4.51
C LEU A 139 -1.95 -5.78 -5.02
N ALA A 140 -2.39 -6.10 -6.24
CA ALA A 140 -2.14 -7.40 -6.86
C ALA A 140 -0.64 -7.65 -7.04
N ASP A 141 0.12 -6.66 -7.50
CA ASP A 141 1.58 -6.75 -7.63
C ASP A 141 2.28 -6.89 -6.27
N ALA A 142 1.78 -6.22 -5.23
CA ALA A 142 2.30 -6.36 -3.87
C ALA A 142 2.08 -7.77 -3.32
N LEU A 143 0.86 -8.31 -3.47
CA LEU A 143 0.55 -9.68 -3.09
C LEU A 143 1.39 -10.68 -3.89
N LYS A 144 1.53 -10.49 -5.21
CA LYS A 144 2.37 -11.36 -6.05
C LYS A 144 3.83 -11.33 -5.61
N THR A 145 4.37 -10.14 -5.33
CA THR A 145 5.76 -9.99 -4.87
C THR A 145 5.97 -10.66 -3.51
N LEU A 146 4.97 -10.57 -2.62
CA LEU A 146 5.02 -11.15 -1.28
C LEU A 146 4.87 -12.68 -1.28
N LEU A 147 3.97 -13.20 -2.11
CA LEU A 147 3.62 -14.62 -2.17
C LEU A 147 4.60 -15.43 -3.04
N TRP A 148 5.52 -14.77 -3.74
CA TRP A 148 6.51 -15.42 -4.59
C TRP A 148 7.80 -15.73 -3.81
N GLU A 149 7.79 -16.83 -3.05
CA GLU A 149 8.80 -17.89 -2.96
C GLU A 149 8.50 -18.82 -1.77
N GLY A 150 8.74 -20.12 -1.96
CA GLY A 150 8.26 -21.19 -1.09
C GLY A 150 9.17 -21.54 0.08
N LYS A 151 9.41 -20.61 1.02
CA LYS A 151 9.86 -21.02 2.38
C LYS A 151 8.63 -21.32 3.24
N GLN A 152 8.70 -22.35 4.08
CA GLN A 152 7.58 -22.80 4.93
C GLN A 152 6.98 -21.69 5.81
N GLN A 153 7.78 -20.70 6.22
CA GLN A 153 7.29 -19.52 6.96
C GLN A 153 6.42 -18.58 6.12
N ASP A 154 6.58 -18.57 4.80
CA ASP A 154 5.78 -17.77 3.87
C ASP A 154 4.41 -18.39 3.66
N MET A 155 4.24 -19.70 3.87
CA MET A 155 2.96 -20.39 3.69
C MET A 155 1.94 -20.04 4.78
N LEU A 156 2.35 -19.95 6.06
CA LEU A 156 1.48 -19.51 7.15
C LEU A 156 1.10 -18.03 7.01
N ARG A 157 2.06 -17.19 6.60
CA ARG A 157 1.80 -15.77 6.32
C ARG A 157 0.85 -15.62 5.13
N ALA A 158 1.12 -16.33 4.03
CA ALA A 158 0.25 -16.38 2.86
C ALA A 158 -1.19 -16.79 3.21
N ALA A 159 -1.36 -17.84 4.02
CA ALA A 159 -2.68 -18.27 4.48
C ALA A 159 -3.39 -17.18 5.31
N ALA A 160 -2.67 -16.48 6.19
CA ALA A 160 -3.22 -15.35 6.95
C ALA A 160 -3.63 -14.18 6.04
N PHE A 161 -2.80 -13.84 5.04
CA PHE A 161 -3.13 -12.82 4.03
C PHE A 161 -4.36 -13.22 3.23
N ILE A 162 -4.40 -14.44 2.69
CA ILE A 162 -5.53 -14.96 1.91
C ILE A 162 -6.82 -14.96 2.74
N LYS A 163 -6.79 -15.47 3.98
CA LYS A 163 -7.96 -15.47 4.87
C LYS A 163 -8.51 -14.07 5.08
N ARG A 164 -7.63 -13.11 5.32
CA ARG A 164 -8.03 -11.72 5.60
C ARG A 164 -8.51 -11.01 4.35
N LEU A 165 -7.89 -11.24 3.19
CA LEU A 165 -8.36 -10.73 1.89
C LEU A 165 -9.73 -11.32 1.52
N ALA A 166 -9.97 -12.60 1.79
CA ALA A 166 -11.28 -13.22 1.61
C ALA A 166 -12.35 -12.60 2.53
N THR A 167 -12.00 -12.32 3.79
CA THR A 167 -12.89 -11.62 4.73
C THR A 167 -13.21 -10.21 4.26
N PHE A 168 -12.19 -9.49 3.77
CA PHE A 168 -12.34 -8.16 3.20
C PHE A 168 -13.23 -8.18 1.95
N ALA A 169 -13.00 -9.08 1.00
CA ALA A 169 -13.83 -9.23 -0.20
C ALA A 169 -15.30 -9.52 0.13
N LEU A 170 -15.57 -10.34 1.15
CA LEU A 170 -16.93 -10.63 1.62
C LEU A 170 -17.63 -9.39 2.22
N SER A 171 -16.87 -8.46 2.81
CA SER A 171 -17.45 -7.23 3.37
C SER A 171 -17.92 -6.23 2.31
N PHE A 172 -17.24 -6.13 1.15
CA PHE A 172 -17.63 -5.22 0.07
C PHE A 172 -18.76 -5.76 -0.80
N GLY A 173 -18.76 -7.07 -1.09
CA GLY A 173 -19.85 -7.70 -1.86
C GLY A 173 -21.21 -7.65 -1.15
N SER A 174 -21.22 -7.49 0.17
CA SER A 174 -22.45 -7.34 0.97
C SER A 174 -22.91 -5.89 1.07
N THR A 175 -22.01 -4.91 1.17
CA THR A 175 -22.41 -3.50 1.33
C THR A 175 -23.10 -2.91 0.10
N GLU A 176 -22.70 -3.29 -1.12
CA GLU A 176 -23.43 -2.91 -2.34
C GLU A 176 -24.79 -3.62 -2.43
N ALA A 177 -24.87 -4.87 -1.96
CA ALA A 177 -26.12 -5.61 -1.89
C ALA A 177 -27.10 -5.04 -0.85
N ILE A 178 -26.60 -4.58 0.30
CA ILE A 178 -27.40 -3.93 1.37
C ILE A 178 -27.83 -2.52 0.92
N ALA A 179 -26.95 -1.73 0.30
CA ALA A 179 -27.30 -0.42 -0.25
C ALA A 179 -28.34 -0.54 -1.39
N GLY A 180 -28.22 -1.57 -2.23
CA GLY A 180 -29.24 -1.91 -3.23
C GLY A 180 -30.58 -2.31 -2.61
N LEU A 181 -30.57 -2.98 -1.45
CA LEU A 181 -31.79 -3.32 -0.71
C LEU A 181 -32.47 -2.09 -0.10
N ASP A 182 -31.70 -1.18 0.50
CA ASP A 182 -32.20 0.06 1.09
C ASP A 182 -32.85 0.99 0.03
N HIS A 183 -32.25 1.04 -1.16
CA HIS A 183 -32.82 1.77 -2.29
C HIS A 183 -34.08 1.08 -2.89
N ALA A 184 -34.16 -0.26 -2.86
CA ALA A 184 -35.33 -1.01 -3.29
C ALA A 184 -36.51 -0.90 -2.30
N GLU A 185 -36.23 -0.80 -0.99
CA GLU A 185 -37.24 -0.61 0.04
C GLU A 185 -37.81 0.82 0.02
N ALA A 186 -36.99 1.83 -0.28
CA ALA A 186 -37.41 3.22 -0.47
C ALA A 186 -38.25 3.48 -1.75
N SER A 187 -38.40 2.47 -2.63
CA SER A 187 -39.14 2.58 -3.90
C SER A 187 -40.40 1.71 -3.97
N SER A 188 -40.84 1.11 -2.87
CA SER A 188 -42.20 0.52 -2.78
C SER A 188 -43.27 1.61 -2.61
N PRO A 189 -44.24 1.75 -3.54
CA PRO A 189 -45.38 2.63 -3.33
C PRO A 189 -46.32 2.01 -2.30
N GLU A 190 -46.75 2.80 -1.30
CA GLU A 190 -47.89 2.47 -0.46
C GLU A 190 -49.15 2.29 -1.32
N GLU A 191 -49.50 1.05 -1.66
CA GLU A 191 -50.82 0.71 -2.19
C GLU A 191 -51.68 0.16 -1.05
N TYR A 192 -52.48 1.05 -0.44
CA TYR A 192 -53.66 0.64 0.33
C TYR A 192 -54.82 1.61 0.06
N GLN A 193 -55.41 1.52 -1.14
CA GLN A 193 -56.71 2.13 -1.43
C GLN A 193 -57.81 1.06 -1.31
N VAL A 194 -58.54 1.10 -0.20
CA VAL A 194 -59.70 0.23 0.09
C VAL A 194 -60.86 0.55 -0.88
N PRO A 195 -61.54 -0.46 -1.47
CA PRO A 195 -62.64 -0.22 -2.39
C PRO A 195 -63.90 0.27 -1.64
N LYS A 196 -64.46 1.39 -2.06
CA LYS A 196 -65.77 1.87 -1.61
C LYS A 196 -66.87 0.97 -2.20
N HIS A 197 -67.52 0.21 -1.33
CA HIS A 197 -68.72 -0.55 -1.67
C HIS A 197 -69.86 0.40 -2.07
N VAL A 198 -70.36 0.22 -3.29
CA VAL A 198 -71.65 0.75 -3.75
C VAL A 198 -72.75 -0.10 -3.10
N GLY A 199 -73.63 0.55 -2.33
CA GLY A 199 -74.84 -0.03 -1.77
C GLY A 199 -76.00 0.95 -1.98
N LYS A 200 -77.04 0.46 -2.65
CA LYS A 200 -78.28 1.16 -3.02
C LYS A 200 -79.09 1.63 -1.82
#